data_AF-A0A235BMP1-F1
#
_entry.id   AF-A0A235BMP1-F1
#
_cell.length_a   1.000
_cell.length_b   1.000
_cell.length_c   1.000
_cell.angle_alpha   90.00
_cell.angle_beta   90.00
_cell.angle_gamma   90.00
#
_symmetry.space_group_name_H-M   'P 1'
#
loop_
_entity.id
_entity.type
_entity.pdbx_description
1 polymer ?
#
loop_
_entity_poly.entity_id
_entity_poly.type
_entity_poly.pdbx_seq_one_letter_code
_entity_poly.pdbx_strand_id
1 'polypeptide(L)' 'MERVAIFIDGSNFYHGMRDNLGKDINIDFEKFSKLLPGSRKLVRTYYYNSRVRIEDGIRWNWGQAEN' A
#
# COMPACT_ATOMS: atom_id res chain seq x y z
N MET A 1 0.46 -5.37 -27.89
CA MET A 1 0.16 -4.60 -26.67
C MET A 1 0.81 -5.31 -25.50
N GLU A 2 1.83 -4.71 -24.89
CA GLU A 2 2.52 -5.29 -23.73
C GLU A 2 1.61 -5.27 -22.49
N ARG A 3 1.66 -6.34 -21.70
CA ARG A 3 0.81 -6.56 -20.53
C ARG A 3 1.67 -6.56 -19.28
N VAL A 4 1.23 -5.87 -18.23
CA VAL A 4 1.94 -5.80 -16.95
C VAL A 4 1.05 -6.28 -15.82
N ALA A 5 1.64 -7.03 -14.89
CA ALA A 5 1.07 -7.31 -13.59
C ALA A 5 2.00 -6.73 -12.52
N ILE A 6 1.43 -6.14 -11.48
CA ILE A 6 2.18 -5.47 -10.41
C ILE A 6 2.01 -6.27 -9.13
N PHE A 7 3.11 -6.51 -8.43
CA PHE A 7 3.14 -7.20 -7.14
C PHE A 7 3.83 -6.26 -6.14
N ILE A 8 3.07 -5.82 -5.13
CA ILE A 8 3.54 -4.89 -4.10
C ILE A 8 3.63 -5.63 -2.77
N ASP A 9 4.83 -5.70 -2.20
CA ASP A 9 5.04 -6.06 -0.80
C ASP A 9 4.77 -4.82 0.06
N GLY A 10 3.63 -4.78 0.73
CA GLY A 10 3.19 -3.65 1.52
C GLY A 10 4.11 -3.36 2.70
N SER A 11 4.74 -4.38 3.29
CA SER A 11 5.62 -4.18 4.46
C SER A 11 6.93 -3.52 4.04
N ASN A 12 7.60 -4.07 3.03
CA ASN A 12 8.84 -3.51 2.51
C ASN A 12 8.60 -2.11 1.94
N PHE A 13 7.52 -1.95 1.17
CA PHE A 13 7.16 -0.67 0.58
C PHE A 13 6.89 0.38 1.66
N TYR A 14 6.07 0.07 2.67
CA TYR A 14 5.79 1.01 3.76
C TYR A 14 7.05 1.45 4.53
N HIS A 15 7.93 0.50 4.88
CA HIS A 15 9.18 0.83 5.57
C HIS A 15 10.11 1.69 4.69
N GLY A 16 10.32 1.30 3.44
CA GLY A 16 11.13 2.08 2.50
C GLY A 16 10.57 3.48 2.28
N MET A 17 9.26 3.61 2.15
CA MET A 17 8.59 4.91 2.07
C MET A 17 8.83 5.76 3.31
N ARG A 18 8.57 5.20 4.49
CA ARG A 18 8.71 5.91 5.77
C ARG A 18 10.12 6.44 5.97
N ASP A 19 11.10 5.62 5.62
CA ASP A 19 12.50 5.94 5.83
C ASP A 19 13.01 6.99 4.81
N ASN A 20 12.40 7.09 3.63
CA ASN A 20 12.82 8.03 2.57
C ASN A 20 11.98 9.32 2.48
N LEU A 21 10.69 9.28 2.81
CA LEU A 21 9.78 10.43 2.68
C LEU A 21 9.13 10.87 4.01
N GLY A 22 9.45 10.21 5.12
CA GLY A 22 8.99 10.57 6.46
C GLY A 22 7.79 9.77 6.97
N LYS A 23 7.32 10.07 8.18
CA LYS A 23 6.29 9.26 8.87
C LYS A 23 4.86 9.55 8.42
N ASP A 24 4.61 10.72 7.83
CA ASP A 24 3.27 11.21 7.51
C ASP A 24 2.85 10.90 6.07
N ILE A 25 3.25 9.74 5.56
CA ILE A 25 2.95 9.34 4.19
C ILE A 25 1.64 8.56 4.16
N ASN A 26 0.69 9.09 3.39
CA ASN A 26 -0.52 8.37 3.00
C ASN A 26 -0.49 8.12 1.49
N ILE A 27 -0.37 6.86 1.08
CA ILE A 27 -0.41 6.47 -0.34
C ILE A 27 -1.75 5.88 -0.70
N ASP A 28 -2.30 6.41 -1.79
CA ASP A 28 -3.34 5.79 -2.58
C ASP A 28 -2.72 4.72 -3.51
N PHE A 29 -2.71 3.48 -3.04
CA PHE A 29 -2.13 2.35 -3.77
C PHE A 29 -2.85 2.07 -5.09
N GLU A 30 -4.13 2.41 -5.20
CA GLU A 30 -4.87 2.23 -6.44
C GLU A 30 -4.33 3.17 -7.51
N LYS A 31 -4.24 4.48 -7.20
CA LYS A 31 -3.66 5.48 -8.11
C LYS A 31 -2.21 5.16 -8.43
N PHE A 32 -1.41 4.82 -7.41
CA PHE A 32 -0.02 4.44 -7.61
C PHE A 32 0.11 3.27 -8.60
N SER A 33 -0.69 2.22 -8.43
CA SER A 33 -0.66 1.06 -9.32
C SER A 33 -1.11 1.37 -10.76
N LYS A 34 -1.94 2.39 -10.97
CA LYS A 34 -2.35 2.86 -12.31
C LYS A 34 -1.27 3.71 -13.00
N LEU A 35 -0.35 4.31 -12.24
CA LEU A 35 0.75 5.12 -12.79
C LEU A 35 1.91 4.26 -13.32
N LEU A 36 2.28 3.18 -12.62
CA LEU A 36 3.42 2.31 -12.96
C LEU A 36 3.38 1.65 -14.37
N PRO A 37 2.23 1.26 -14.94
CA PRO A 37 2.14 0.63 -16.25
C PRO A 37 2.55 1.54 -17.41
N GLY A 38 2.42 2.86 -17.27
CA GLY A 38 2.59 3.80 -18.38
C GLY A 38 1.62 3.49 -19.53
N SER A 39 2.15 3.25 -20.72
CA SER A 39 1.36 2.89 -21.92
C SER A 39 0.96 1.41 -22.01
N ARG A 40 1.41 0.57 -21.07
CA ARG A 40 1.17 -0.88 -21.08
C ARG A 40 -0.19 -1.22 -20.48
N LYS A 41 -0.76 -2.37 -20.87
CA LYS A 41 -2.03 -2.85 -20.28
C LYS A 41 -1.79 -3.37 -18.87
N LEU A 42 -2.28 -2.67 -17.85
CA LEU A 42 -2.38 -3.23 -16.52
C LEU A 42 -3.41 -4.37 -16.50
N VAL A 43 -2.94 -5.58 -16.19
CA VAL A 43 -3.79 -6.77 -16.10
C VAL A 43 -4.34 -6.92 -14.70
N ARG A 44 -3.48 -6.72 -13.69
CA ARG A 44 -3.81 -6.88 -12.28
C ARG A 44 -2.73 -6.27 -11.39
N THR A 45 -3.16 -5.82 -10.22
CA THR A 45 -2.28 -5.45 -9.11
C THR A 45 -2.55 -6.40 -7.95
N TYR A 46 -1.50 -6.94 -7.34
CA TYR A 46 -1.54 -7.72 -6.12
C TYR A 46 -0.84 -6.94 -5.01
N TYR A 47 -1.54 -6.72 -3.90
CA TYR A 47 -1.02 -6.05 -2.72
C TYR A 47 -0.95 -7.07 -1.57
N TYR A 48 0.26 -7.34 -1.09
CA TYR A 48 0.50 -8.28 0.00
C TYR A 48 0.78 -7.50 1.27
N ASN A 49 -0.13 -7.59 2.24
CA ASN A 49 0.10 -7.03 3.57
C ASN A 49 0.25 -8.14 4.60
N SER A 50 1.11 -7.89 5.59
CA SER A 50 1.16 -8.73 6.77
C SER A 50 -0.13 -8.56 7.56
N ARG A 51 -0.67 -9.66 8.09
CA ARG A 51 -1.82 -9.57 9.00
C ARG A 51 -1.38 -8.82 10.24
N VAL A 52 -2.17 -7.84 10.68
CA VAL A 52 -1.98 -7.21 11.98
C VAL A 52 -2.10 -8.31 13.03
N ARG A 53 -1.05 -8.53 13.82
CA ARG A 53 -1.12 -9.43 14.97
C ARG A 53 -2.08 -8.84 15.99
N ILE A 54 -3.18 -9.55 16.25
CA ILE A 54 -4.22 -9.11 17.19
C ILE A 54 -3.68 -9.09 18.64
N GLU A 55 -2.60 -9.84 18.93
CA GLU A 55 -1.97 -9.92 20.26
C GLU A 55 -1.06 -8.74 20.61
N ASP A 56 -0.61 -7.92 19.65
CA ASP A 56 0.28 -6.77 19.91
C ASP A 56 -0.47 -5.51 20.40
N GLY A 57 -1.69 -5.66 20.91
CA GLY A 57 -2.26 -4.79 21.96
C GLY A 57 -2.35 -3.28 21.71
N ILE A 58 -2.12 -2.77 20.50
CA ILE A 58 -2.38 -1.38 20.16
C ILE A 58 -3.56 -1.35 19.18
N ARG A 59 -4.74 -1.12 19.77
CA ARG A 59 -5.88 -0.51 19.09
C ARG A 59 -5.37 0.78 18.42
N TRP A 60 -4.98 0.71 17.15
CA TRP A 60 -4.98 1.90 16.32
C TRP A 60 -6.46 2.26 16.10
N ASN A 61 -6.98 3.14 16.94
CA ASN A 61 -8.32 3.71 16.81
C ASN A 61 -8.40 4.54 15.52
N TRP A 62 -8.51 3.88 14.38
CA TRP A 62 -9.07 4.48 13.18
C TRP A 62 -10.58 4.26 13.22
N GLY A 63 -11.32 5.24 13.77
CA GLY A 63 -12.78 5.30 13.62
C GLY A 63 -13.61 5.26 14.91
N GLN A 64 -13.24 5.99 15.97
CA GLN A 64 -14.19 6.43 17.00
C GLN A 64 -14.00 7.94 17.20
N ALA A 65 -14.28 8.70 16.16
CA ALA A 65 -14.50 10.14 16.19
C ALA A 65 -15.71 10.43 15.31
N GLU A 66 -16.85 9.85 15.67
CA GLU A 66 -18.17 10.33 15.27
C GLU A 66 -19.02 10.38 16.54
N ASN A 67 -19.13 11.60 17.06
CA ASN A 67 -20.24 12.14 17.85
C ASN A 67 -20.33 13.63 17.52
#